data_AF-F3CGI5-F1
#
_entry.id   AF-F3CGI5-F1
#
_cell.length_a   1.000
_cell.length_b   1.000
_cell.length_c   1.000
_cell.angle_alpha   90.00
_cell.angle_beta   90.00
_cell.angle_gamma   90.00
#
_symmetry.space_group_name_H-M   'P 1'
#
loop_
_entity.id
_entity.type
_entity.pdbx_description
1 polymer ?
#
loop_
_entity_poly.entity_id
_entity_poly.type
_entity_poly.pdbx_seq_one_letter_code
_entity_poly.pdbx_strand_id
1 'polypeptide(L)' 'VGIGSPRASLESNYALRELVGAEHFYSGIEAGELERIRLILKVLNDSPLPIPTLRDIEDHDAIFVLGEDLTKRE' A
#
# COMPACT_ATOMS: atom_id res chain seq x y z
N VAL A 1 4.80 -15.38 18.72
CA VAL A 1 4.82 -14.12 17.95
C VAL A 1 5.12 -14.44 16.50
N GLY A 2 4.33 -13.93 15.54
CA GLY A 2 4.56 -14.11 14.12
C GLY A 2 4.82 -12.76 13.44
N ILE A 3 5.89 -12.68 12.68
CA ILE A 3 6.28 -11.47 11.94
C ILE A 3 6.07 -11.78 10.46
N GLY A 4 5.04 -11.18 9.88
CA GLY A 4 4.81 -11.20 8.45
C GLY A 4 5.90 -10.44 7.69
N SER A 5 5.87 -10.55 6.37
CA SER A 5 6.76 -9.80 5.50
C SER A 5 5.92 -9.08 4.44
N PRO A 6 6.15 -7.78 4.18
CA PRO A 6 5.51 -7.08 3.06
C PRO A 6 5.89 -7.68 1.69
N ARG A 7 6.96 -8.50 1.63
CA ARG A 7 7.38 -9.21 0.42
C ARG A 7 6.84 -10.63 0.32
N ALA A 8 6.20 -11.15 1.38
CA ALA A 8 5.56 -12.46 1.34
C ALA A 8 4.17 -12.35 0.70
N SER A 9 3.66 -13.47 0.18
CA SER A 9 2.31 -13.52 -0.36
C SER A 9 1.26 -13.26 0.73
N LEU A 10 0.07 -12.81 0.32
CA LEU A 10 -1.06 -12.61 1.25
C LEU A 10 -1.44 -13.91 1.94
N GLU A 11 -1.44 -15.03 1.21
CA GLU A 11 -1.77 -16.36 1.72
C GLU A 11 -0.75 -16.81 2.78
N SER A 12 0.53 -16.54 2.56
CA SER A 12 1.60 -16.90 3.51
C SER A 12 1.48 -16.09 4.80
N ASN A 13 1.26 -14.77 4.68
CA ASN A 13 1.02 -13.90 5.84
C ASN A 13 -0.27 -14.27 6.57
N TYR A 14 -1.32 -14.64 5.83
CA TYR A 14 -2.59 -15.11 6.39
C TYR A 14 -2.41 -16.41 7.17
N ALA A 15 -1.78 -17.42 6.58
CA ALA A 15 -1.50 -18.70 7.25
C ALA A 15 -0.67 -18.51 8.52
N LEU A 16 0.34 -17.63 8.48
CA LEU A 16 1.13 -17.29 9.67
C LEU A 16 0.26 -16.63 10.75
N ARG A 17 -0.61 -15.69 10.37
CA ARG A 17 -1.54 -15.03 11.29
C ARG A 17 -2.49 -16.02 11.96
N GLU A 18 -3.07 -16.93 11.19
CA GLU A 18 -3.96 -17.97 11.74
C GLU A 18 -3.22 -18.94 12.67
N LEU A 19 -1.93 -19.23 12.40
CA LEU A 19 -1.11 -20.09 13.25
C LEU A 19 -0.76 -19.44 14.60
N VAL A 20 -0.46 -18.13 14.62
CA VAL A 20 0.00 -17.44 15.84
C VAL A 20 -1.10 -16.69 16.59
N GLY A 21 -2.28 -16.52 15.98
CA GLY A 21 -3.36 -15.66 16.48
C GLY A 21 -3.17 -14.20 16.07
N ALA A 22 -4.28 -13.51 15.82
CA ALA A 22 -4.26 -12.14 15.32
C ALA A 22 -3.56 -11.17 16.28
N GLU A 23 -3.73 -11.36 17.59
CA GLU A 23 -3.09 -10.54 18.63
C GLU A 23 -1.55 -10.72 18.72
N HIS A 24 -1.00 -11.80 18.16
CA HIS A 24 0.44 -12.07 18.16
C HIS A 24 1.08 -11.93 16.77
N PHE A 25 0.33 -11.44 15.78
CA PHE A 25 0.80 -11.21 14.42
C PHE A 25 1.15 -9.73 14.19
N TYR A 26 2.28 -9.50 13.56
CA TYR A 26 2.78 -8.17 13.18
C TYR A 26 3.14 -8.18 11.70
N SER A 27 2.84 -7.10 10.96
CA SER A 27 3.04 -7.04 9.51
C SER A 27 4.52 -7.08 9.07
N GLY A 28 5.46 -6.86 9.98
CA GLY A 28 6.88 -6.70 9.68
C GLY A 28 7.23 -5.40 8.95
N ILE A 29 6.28 -4.45 8.89
CA ILE A 29 6.46 -3.11 8.33
C ILE A 29 6.83 -2.16 9.47
N GLU A 30 7.78 -1.25 9.21
CA GLU A 30 8.14 -0.19 10.15
C GLU A 30 6.92 0.68 10.49
N ALA A 31 6.81 1.15 11.73
CA ALA A 31 5.59 1.81 12.21
C ALA A 31 5.24 3.07 11.41
N GLY A 32 6.21 3.95 11.16
CA GLY A 32 6.02 5.15 10.35
C GLY A 32 5.67 4.85 8.89
N GLU A 33 6.26 3.79 8.31
CA GLU A 33 5.88 3.31 6.98
C GLU A 33 4.43 2.81 6.96
N LEU A 34 4.03 2.02 7.96
CA LEU A 34 2.67 1.52 8.07
C LEU A 34 1.65 2.65 8.26
N GLU A 35 1.98 3.69 9.01
CA GLU A 35 1.16 4.90 9.14
C GLU A 35 0.96 5.59 7.79
N ARG A 36 2.02 5.74 6.99
CA ARG A 36 1.92 6.34 5.64
C ARG A 36 1.07 5.48 4.70
N ILE A 37 1.24 4.16 4.71
CA ILE A 37 0.41 3.24 3.91
C ILE A 37 -1.07 3.38 4.29
N ARG A 38 -1.38 3.45 5.59
CA ARG A 38 -2.75 3.68 6.07
C ARG A 38 -3.31 5.03 5.64
N LEU A 39 -2.49 6.08 5.63
CA LEU A 39 -2.89 7.40 5.13
C LEU A 39 -3.22 7.34 3.64
N ILE A 40 -2.39 6.69 2.83
CA ILE A 40 -2.64 6.50 1.39
C ILE A 40 -3.98 5.77 1.18
N LEU A 41 -4.21 4.66 1.90
CA LEU A 41 -5.48 3.92 1.82
C LEU A 41 -6.68 4.79 2.20
N LYS A 42 -6.55 5.61 3.24
CA LYS A 42 -7.59 6.55 3.65
C LYS A 42 -7.88 7.56 2.54
N VAL A 43 -6.86 8.19 1.97
CA VAL A 43 -7.02 9.15 0.88
C VAL A 43 -7.70 8.50 -0.32
N LEU A 44 -7.32 7.28 -0.71
CA LEU A 44 -7.93 6.58 -1.84
C LEU A 44 -9.41 6.24 -1.59
N ASN A 45 -9.77 5.81 -0.38
CA ASN A 45 -11.15 5.46 -0.04
C ASN A 45 -12.06 6.67 0.16
N ASP A 46 -11.51 7.77 0.70
CA ASP A 46 -12.29 8.97 1.07
C ASP A 46 -12.18 10.10 0.03
N SER A 47 -11.41 9.90 -1.05
CA SER A 47 -11.20 10.91 -2.09
C SER A 47 -12.50 11.24 -2.82
N PRO A 48 -12.84 12.53 -2.98
CA PRO A 48 -13.97 12.95 -3.81
C PRO A 48 -13.65 12.88 -5.32
N LEU A 49 -12.36 12.71 -5.67
CA LEU A 49 -11.90 12.58 -7.05
C LEU A 49 -11.89 11.10 -7.46
N PRO A 50 -12.30 10.76 -8.70
CA PRO A 50 -12.19 9.40 -9.20
C PRO A 50 -10.72 8.98 -9.25
N ILE A 51 -10.45 7.74 -8.85
CA ILE A 51 -9.11 7.15 -8.97
C ILE A 51 -8.98 6.58 -10.40
N PRO A 52 -8.10 7.15 -11.25
CA PRO A 52 -7.96 6.70 -12.62
C PRO A 52 -7.32 5.31 -12.66
N THR A 53 -7.81 4.45 -13.55
CA THR A 53 -7.13 3.21 -13.92
C THR A 53 -5.94 3.50 -14.83
N LEU A 54 -5.07 2.51 -15.05
CA LEU A 54 -3.98 2.65 -16.03
C LEU A 54 -4.49 2.97 -17.44
N ARG A 55 -5.65 2.40 -17.82
CA ARG A 55 -6.26 2.69 -19.12
C ARG A 55 -6.77 4.12 -19.19
N ASP A 56 -7.42 4.60 -18.13
CA ASP A 56 -7.85 6.00 -18.07
C ASP A 56 -6.64 6.92 -18.25
N ILE A 57 -5.51 6.64 -17.58
CA ILE A 57 -4.27 7.42 -17.72
C ILE A 57 -3.76 7.41 -19.17
N GLU A 58 -3.74 6.25 -19.84
CA GLU A 58 -3.29 6.11 -21.23
C GLU A 58 -4.16 6.88 -22.23
N ASP A 59 -5.46 7.03 -21.95
CA ASP A 59 -6.42 7.70 -22.82
C ASP A 59 -6.40 9.24 -22.70
N HIS A 60 -5.63 9.82 -21.77
CA HIS A 60 -5.53 11.29 -21.59
C HIS A 60 -4.32 11.89 -22.32
N ASP A 61 -4.50 13.07 -22.91
CA ASP A 61 -3.44 13.80 -23.61
C ASP A 61 -2.33 14.33 -22.68
N ALA A 62 -2.65 14.52 -21.40
CA ALA A 62 -1.71 15.05 -20.41
C ALA A 62 -2.04 14.57 -18.99
N ILE A 63 -0.99 14.31 -18.20
CA ILE A 63 -1.06 13.94 -16.79
C ILE A 63 -0.36 15.01 -15.96
N PHE A 64 -1.02 15.49 -14.92
CA PHE A 64 -0.46 16.48 -13.99
C PHE A 64 -0.12 15.81 -12.66
N VAL A 65 1.17 15.71 -12.36
CA VAL A 65 1.69 15.08 -11.14
C VAL A 65 2.17 16.16 -10.18
N LEU A 66 1.69 16.12 -8.94
CA LEU A 66 1.99 17.09 -7.89
C LEU A 66 2.85 16.48 -6.80
N GLY A 67 3.95 17.15 -6.43
CA GLY A 67 4.75 16.79 -5.27
C GLY A 67 5.60 15.53 -5.40
N GLU A 68 5.51 14.80 -6.51
CA GLU A 68 6.37 13.65 -6.81
C GLU A 68 7.53 14.02 -7.72
N ASP A 69 8.69 13.42 -7.44
CA ASP A 69 9.86 13.47 -8.33
C ASP A 69 9.93 12.16 -9.13
N LEU A 70 9.39 12.20 -10.34
CA LEU A 70 9.36 11.04 -11.26
C LEU A 70 10.74 10.68 -11.82
N THR A 71 11.76 11.49 -11.58
CA THR A 71 13.09 11.33 -12.17
C THR A 71 14.11 10.70 -11.24
N LYS A 72 13.73 10.39 -9.99
CA LYS A 72 14.63 9.72 -9.03
C LYS A 72 15.20 8.43 -9.62
N ARG A 73 16.49 8.49 -9.94
CA ARG A 73 17.35 7.33 -10.17
C ARG A 73 17.99 6.99 -8.82
N GLU A 74 17.85 5.75 -8.39
CA GLU A 74 18.70 5.20 -7.32
C GLU A 74 20.16 5.14 -7.74
#